data_AF-A0A6H1N5P1-F1
#
_entry.id   AF-A0A6H1N5P1-F1
#
_cell.length_a   1.000
_cell.length_b   1.000
_cell.length_c   1.000
_cell.angle_alpha   90.00
_cell.angle_beta   90.00
_cell.angle_gamma   90.00
#
_symmetry.space_group_name_H-M   'P 1'
#
loop_
_entity.id
_entity.type
_entity.pdbx_description
1 polymer ?
#
loop_
_entity_poly.entity_id
_entity_poly.type
_entity_poly.pdbx_seq_one_letter_code
_entity_poly.pdbx_strand_id
1 'polypeptide(L)'
;MTETGEPELTVYRRHLAQLLKRDADENFQALLVQARHITGTSYETNLYDHQQAFRLLWRHLERSGHLRRAHRDAHTRLASGHTTPDERADLELFLTVYGQVHPQTTAGA
;
A
#
# COMPACT_ATOMS: atom_id res chain seq x y z
N MET A 1 -23.16 2.00 32.01
CA MET A 1 -22.86 0.61 31.59
C MET A 1 -22.42 0.67 30.14
N THR A 2 -21.17 0.26 29.91
CA THR A 2 -20.40 0.13 28.65
C THR A 2 -20.41 1.32 27.67
N GLU A 3 -19.89 2.46 28.12
CA GLU A 3 -19.22 3.39 27.21
C GLU A 3 -17.77 2.88 27.09
N THR A 4 -17.52 1.97 26.16
CA THR A 4 -16.16 1.52 25.85
C THR A 4 -15.43 2.71 25.22
N GLY A 5 -14.76 3.48 26.06
CA GLY A 5 -13.81 4.53 25.71
C GLY A 5 -12.56 3.94 25.05
N GLU A 6 -12.73 3.25 23.93
CA GLU A 6 -11.61 2.99 23.04
C GLU A 6 -11.24 4.33 22.39
N PRO A 7 -10.01 4.84 22.58
CA PRO A 7 -9.59 6.05 21.88
C PRO A 7 -9.67 5.79 20.37
N GLU A 8 -10.22 6.73 19.60
CA GLU A 8 -10.17 6.66 18.14
C GLU A 8 -8.72 6.44 17.70
N LEU A 9 -8.42 5.23 17.23
CA LEU A 9 -7.07 4.90 16.78
C LEU A 9 -6.78 5.70 15.51
N THR A 10 -5.67 6.43 15.52
CA THR A 10 -5.13 7.04 14.30
C THR A 10 -4.97 5.98 13.21
N VAL A 11 -4.97 6.39 11.93
CA VAL A 11 -4.87 5.46 10.80
C VAL A 11 -3.67 4.53 10.94
N TYR A 12 -2.52 5.07 11.35
CA TYR A 12 -1.32 4.27 11.67
C TYR A 12 -1.57 3.22 12.76
N ARG A 13 -2.16 3.62 13.91
CA ARG A 13 -2.42 2.69 15.02
C ARG A 13 -3.41 1.59 14.65
N ARG A 14 -4.41 1.91 13.82
CA ARG A 14 -5.36 0.91 13.31
C ARG A 14 -4.65 -0.14 12.45
N HIS A 15 -3.81 0.29 11.51
CA HIS A 15 -3.04 -0.65 10.68
C HIS A 15 -2.05 -1.46 11.52
N LEU A 16 -1.40 -0.86 12.52
CA LEU A 16 -0.54 -1.59 13.44
C LEU A 16 -1.28 -2.72 14.17
N ALA A 17 -2.51 -2.47 14.64
CA ALA A 17 -3.33 -3.48 15.32
C ALA A 17 -3.87 -4.58 14.39
N GLN A 18 -3.97 -4.29 13.08
CA GLN A 18 -4.52 -5.20 12.07
C GLN A 18 -3.44 -5.94 11.27
N LEU A 19 -2.19 -5.47 11.30
CA LEU A 19 -1.10 -5.95 10.43
C LEU A 19 -0.93 -7.46 10.44
N LEU A 20 -0.95 -8.08 11.62
CA LEU A 20 -0.78 -9.53 11.80
C LEU A 20 -2.10 -10.32 11.76
N LYS A 21 -3.24 -9.62 11.72
CA LYS A 21 -4.57 -10.24 11.63
C LYS A 21 -5.00 -10.43 10.16
N ARG A 22 -4.52 -9.53 9.30
CA ARG A 22 -4.75 -9.57 7.86
C ARG A 22 -3.80 -10.53 7.17
N ASP A 23 -4.28 -11.13 6.09
CA ASP A 23 -3.39 -11.81 5.16
C ASP A 23 -2.57 -10.81 4.31
N ALA A 24 -1.69 -11.34 3.46
CA ALA A 24 -0.81 -10.50 2.66
C ALA A 24 -1.55 -9.73 1.55
N ASP A 25 -2.62 -10.30 0.99
CA ASP A 25 -3.41 -9.66 -0.06
C ASP A 25 -4.26 -8.53 0.53
N GLU A 26 -4.85 -8.73 1.70
CA GLU A 26 -5.56 -7.70 2.45
C GLU A 26 -4.62 -6.55 2.88
N ASN A 27 -3.40 -6.88 3.32
CA ASN A 27 -2.39 -5.89 3.63
C ASN A 27 -1.89 -5.15 2.37
N PHE A 28 -1.83 -5.82 1.23
CA PHE A 28 -1.49 -5.19 -0.05
C PHE A 28 -2.61 -4.24 -0.51
N GLN A 29 -3.87 -4.64 -0.39
CA GLN A 29 -5.00 -3.75 -0.69
C GLN A 29 -5.00 -2.52 0.24
N ALA A 30 -4.72 -2.73 1.53
CA ALA A 30 -4.58 -1.65 2.50
C ALA A 30 -3.44 -0.68 2.12
N LEU A 31 -2.32 -1.19 1.60
CA LEU A 31 -1.19 -0.40 1.12
C LEU A 31 -1.61 0.52 -0.04
N LEU A 32 -2.33 -0.02 -1.03
CA LEU A 32 -2.83 0.74 -2.18
C LEU A 32 -3.77 1.88 -1.75
N VAL A 33 -4.66 1.61 -0.80
CA VAL A 33 -5.53 2.64 -0.22
C VAL A 33 -4.71 3.75 0.44
N GLN A 34 -3.67 3.42 1.19
CA GLN A 34 -2.81 4.46 1.79
C GLN A 34 -2.06 5.26 0.71
N ALA A 35 -1.63 4.61 -0.37
CA ALA A 35 -0.97 5.30 -1.48
C ALA A 35 -1.90 6.35 -2.11
N ARG A 36 -3.18 6.01 -2.36
CA ARG A 36 -4.18 6.95 -2.89
C ARG A 36 -4.38 8.16 -1.99
N HIS A 37 -4.48 7.95 -0.67
CA HIS A 37 -4.61 9.05 0.29
C HIS A 37 -3.39 9.98 0.25
N ILE A 38 -2.18 9.42 0.11
CA ILE A 38 -0.94 10.20 0.06
C ILE A 38 -0.80 10.99 -1.24
N THR A 39 -1.19 10.41 -2.38
CA THR A 39 -1.07 11.04 -3.70
C THR A 39 -2.30 11.84 -4.12
N GLY A 40 -3.37 11.79 -3.33
CA GLY A 40 -4.60 12.53 -3.57
C GLY A 40 -4.36 14.04 -3.51
N THR A 41 -5.14 14.80 -4.28
CA THR A 41 -5.08 16.26 -4.31
C THR A 41 -5.86 16.93 -3.18
N SER A 42 -6.58 16.15 -2.38
CA SER A 42 -7.38 16.64 -1.26
C SER A 42 -6.48 16.91 -0.05
N TYR A 43 -6.71 18.05 0.62
CA TYR A 43 -6.05 18.33 1.88
C TYR A 43 -6.51 17.32 2.95
N GLU A 44 -5.61 16.45 3.39
CA GLU A 44 -5.86 15.49 4.46
C GLU A 44 -5.14 15.94 5.74
N THR A 45 -5.90 16.23 6.80
CA THR A 45 -5.36 16.53 8.14
C THR A 45 -4.51 15.40 8.70
N ASN A 46 -4.68 14.18 8.16
CA ASN A 46 -4.07 12.95 8.63
C ASN A 46 -3.00 12.42 7.66
N LEU A 47 -2.53 13.23 6.71
CA LEU A 47 -1.54 12.82 5.69
C LEU A 47 -0.32 12.13 6.30
N TYR A 48 0.19 12.66 7.42
CA TYR A 48 1.33 12.06 8.12
C TYR A 48 1.01 10.63 8.62
N ASP A 49 -0.18 10.38 9.14
CA ASP A 49 -0.59 9.04 9.59
C ASP A 49 -0.74 8.08 8.41
N HIS A 50 -1.27 8.54 7.26
CA HIS A 50 -1.33 7.74 6.03
C HIS A 50 0.08 7.36 5.54
N GLN A 51 1.03 8.31 5.57
CA GLN A 51 2.44 8.04 5.23
C GLN A 51 3.11 7.04 6.19
N GLN A 52 2.79 7.09 7.49
CA GLN A 52 3.31 6.11 8.46
C GLN A 52 2.70 4.72 8.24
N ALA A 53 1.38 4.65 8.00
CA ALA A 53 0.69 3.41 7.67
C ALA A 53 1.24 2.77 6.39
N PHE A 54 1.46 3.58 5.35
CA PHE A 54 2.08 3.12 4.10
C PHE A 54 3.46 2.51 4.35
N ARG A 55 4.33 3.20 5.09
CA ARG A 55 5.69 2.70 5.42
C ARG A 55 5.66 1.41 6.23
N LEU A 56 4.70 1.27 7.15
CA LEU A 56 4.51 0.07 7.95
C LEU A 56 4.15 -1.12 7.06
N LEU A 57 3.11 -0.97 6.23
CA LEU A 57 2.62 -2.01 5.33
C LEU A 57 3.68 -2.40 4.29
N TRP A 58 4.36 -1.40 3.71
CA TRP A 58 5.44 -1.64 2.73
C TRP A 58 6.53 -2.54 3.30
N ARG A 59 7.09 -2.16 4.46
CA ARG A 59 8.16 -2.93 5.12
C ARG A 59 7.72 -4.34 5.49
N HIS A 60 6.46 -4.51 5.90
CA HIS A 60 5.92 -5.83 6.24
C HIS A 60 5.84 -6.74 5.00
N LEU A 61 5.24 -6.24 3.91
CA LEU A 61 5.07 -6.97 2.65
C LEU A 61 6.39 -7.20 1.91
N GLU A 62 7.37 -6.31 2.09
CA GLU A 62 8.71 -6.48 1.55
C GLU A 62 9.43 -7.65 2.23
N ARG A 63 9.37 -7.72 3.56
CA ARG A 63 10.01 -8.79 4.34
C ARG A 63 9.42 -10.16 4.06
N SER A 64 8.12 -10.25 3.78
CA SER A 64 7.49 -11.52 3.37
C SER A 64 7.73 -11.89 1.91
N GLY A 65 8.37 -11.01 1.12
CA GLY A 65 8.57 -11.19 -0.32
C GLY A 65 7.31 -10.95 -1.16
N HIS A 66 6.20 -10.55 -0.53
CA HIS A 66 4.92 -10.35 -1.20
C HIS A 66 5.00 -9.25 -2.26
N LEU A 67 5.70 -8.14 -2.00
CA LEU A 67 5.83 -7.05 -2.98
C LEU A 67 6.49 -7.49 -4.29
N ARG A 68 7.47 -8.41 -4.23
CA ARG A 68 8.12 -8.95 -5.44
C ARG A 68 7.15 -9.79 -6.27
N ARG A 69 6.28 -10.55 -5.60
CA ARG A 69 5.21 -11.31 -6.28
C ARG A 69 4.19 -10.36 -6.88
N ALA A 70 3.67 -9.44 -6.08
CA ALA A 70 2.71 -8.41 -6.51
C ALA A 70 3.25 -7.59 -7.69
N HIS A 71 4.54 -7.28 -7.74
CA HIS A 71 5.16 -6.59 -8.89
C HIS A 71 5.03 -7.40 -10.19
N ARG A 72 5.32 -8.71 -10.18
CA ARG A 72 5.16 -9.57 -11.36
C ARG A 72 3.69 -9.74 -11.75
N ASP A 73 2.83 -9.90 -10.75
CA ASP A 73 1.40 -10.10 -10.95
C ASP A 73 0.74 -8.83 -11.50
N ALA A 74 1.17 -7.64 -11.05
CA ALA A 74 0.69 -6.35 -11.55
C ALA A 74 0.97 -6.18 -13.05
N HIS A 75 2.19 -6.46 -13.51
CA HIS A 75 2.52 -6.43 -14.95
C HIS A 75 1.64 -7.38 -15.75
N THR A 76 1.43 -8.60 -15.23
CA THR A 76 0.58 -9.61 -15.90
C THR A 76 -0.87 -9.15 -16.00
N ARG A 77 -1.43 -8.61 -14.90
CA ARG A 77 -2.81 -8.10 -14.86
C ARG A 77 -3.00 -6.93 -15.81
N LEU A 78 -2.10 -5.95 -15.79
CA LEU A 78 -2.15 -4.79 -16.70
C LEU A 78 -2.05 -5.22 -18.17
N ALA A 79 -1.16 -6.18 -18.50
CA ALA A 79 -1.02 -6.70 -19.86
C ALA A 79 -2.27 -7.47 -20.33
N SER A 80 -3.00 -8.10 -19.41
CA SER A 80 -4.22 -8.85 -19.75
C SER A 80 -5.40 -7.95 -20.17
N GLY A 81 -5.39 -6.67 -19.79
CA GLY A 81 -6.45 -5.72 -20.11
C GLY A 81 -7.79 -5.91 -19.37
N HIS A 82 -7.88 -6.85 -18.42
CA HIS A 82 -9.11 -7.16 -17.68
C HIS A 82 -9.29 -6.36 -16.37
N THR A 83 -8.40 -5.41 -16.08
CA THR A 83 -8.45 -4.61 -14.86
C THR A 83 -9.46 -3.48 -14.97
N THR A 84 -10.24 -3.23 -13.91
CA THR A 84 -11.08 -2.02 -13.85
C THR A 84 -10.22 -0.74 -13.88
N PRO A 85 -10.77 0.43 -14.26
CA PRO A 85 -9.99 1.68 -14.27
C PRO A 85 -9.35 2.01 -12.92
N ASP A 86 -10.07 1.81 -11.82
CA ASP A 86 -9.56 2.07 -10.46
C ASP A 86 -8.43 1.11 -10.08
N GLU A 87 -8.60 -0.18 -10.40
CA GLU A 87 -7.58 -1.19 -10.18
C GLU A 87 -6.32 -0.91 -11.01
N ARG A 88 -6.50 -0.48 -12.26
CA ARG A 88 -5.40 -0.10 -13.14
C ARG A 88 -4.59 1.05 -12.53
N ALA A 89 -5.26 2.11 -12.06
CA ALA A 89 -4.61 3.26 -11.44
C ALA A 89 -3.81 2.84 -10.19
N ASP A 90 -4.34 1.93 -9.39
CA ASP A 90 -3.63 1.38 -8.22
C ASP A 90 -2.38 0.60 -8.59
N LEU A 91 -2.48 -0.29 -9.58
CA LEU A 91 -1.35 -1.09 -10.02
C LEU A 91 -0.27 -0.20 -10.63
N GLU A 92 -0.64 0.80 -11.42
CA GLU A 92 0.29 1.79 -11.98
C GLU A 92 0.99 2.62 -10.89
N LEU A 93 0.24 3.07 -9.87
CA LEU A 93 0.79 3.78 -8.72
C LEU A 93 1.75 2.88 -7.94
N PHE A 94 1.37 1.62 -7.67
CA PHE A 94 2.22 0.66 -7.01
C PHE A 94 3.52 0.40 -7.79
N LEU A 95 3.44 0.16 -9.09
CA LEU A 95 4.61 -0.05 -9.95
C LEU A 95 5.54 1.17 -9.96
N THR A 96 4.97 2.38 -9.96
CA THR A 96 5.74 3.62 -9.87
C THR A 96 6.54 3.69 -8.57
N VAL A 97 5.88 3.46 -7.43
CA VAL A 97 6.56 3.50 -6.12
C VAL A 97 7.57 2.35 -6.00
N TYR A 98 7.24 1.16 -6.50
CA TYR A 98 8.16 0.02 -6.52
C TYR A 98 9.43 0.32 -7.31
N GLY A 99 9.32 0.94 -8.48
CA GLY A 99 10.48 1.36 -9.28
C GLY A 99 11.33 2.45 -8.61
N GLN A 100 10.73 3.34 -7.83
CA GLN A 100 11.45 4.35 -7.05
C GLN A 100 12.23 3.75 -5.87
N VAL A 101 11.66 2.74 -5.19
CA VAL A 101 12.29 2.07 -4.04
C VAL A 101 13.34 1.05 -4.49
N HIS A 102 13.09 0.37 -5.61
CA HIS A 102 14.00 -0.58 -6.23
C HIS A 102 14.44 -0.06 -7.60
N PRO A 103 15.25 1.00 -7.65
CA PRO A 103 15.76 1.50 -8.91
C PRO A 103 16.49 0.34 -9.59
N GLN A 104 16.11 0.05 -10.83
CA GLN A 104 16.90 -0.84 -11.65
C GLN A 104 18.29 -0.23 -11.69
N THR A 105 19.28 -0.94 -11.14
CA THR A 105 20.67 -0.61 -11.43
C THR A 105 20.81 -0.86 -12.92
N THR A 106 20.66 0.20 -13.71
CA THR A 106 21.16 0.23 -15.08
C THR A 106 22.66 0.09 -14.94
N ALA A 107 23.13 -1.16 -14.94
CA ALA A 107 24.52 -1.48 -15.15
C ALA A 107 24.92 -0.74 -16.44
N GLY A 108 25.90 0.15 -16.30
CA GLY A 108 26.29 1.11 -17.32
C GLY A 108 26.48 0.45 -18.68
N ALA A 109 25.92 1.10 -19.69
CA ALA A 109 26.39 0.98 -21.07
C ALA A 109 27.71 1.76 -21.21
#